data_AF-A0A2R7T727-F1
#
_entry.id   AF-A0A2R7T727-F1
#
_cell.length_a   1.000
_cell.length_b   1.000
_cell.length_c   1.000
_cell.angle_alpha   90.00
_cell.angle_beta   90.00
_cell.angle_gamma   90.00
#
_symmetry.space_group_name_H-M   'P 1'
#
loop_
_entity.id
_entity.type
_entity.pdbx_description
1 polymer ?
#
loop_
_entity_poly.entity_id
_entity_poly.type
_entity_poly.pdbx_seq_one_letter_code
_entity_poly.pdbx_strand_id
1 'polypeptide(L)'
;IGPASCSSDAQCRTLPVGAKACGGPAGYWAWSVVGTDEARLRELGQRQAEAQKREIEASGLRSNCRMVTDPGVACVAGRCQVPAPPSRGAQ
;
A
#
# COMPACT_ATOMS: atom_id res chain seq x y z
N ILE A 1 2.57 -7.98 -1.47
CA ILE A 1 1.48 -8.75 -2.11
C ILE A 1 2.10 -9.86 -2.92
N GLY A 2 1.60 -11.10 -2.76
CA GLY A 2 2.24 -12.27 -3.34
C GLY A 2 3.66 -12.50 -2.79
N PRO A 3 4.51 -13.26 -3.52
CA PRO A 3 5.91 -13.46 -3.15
C PRO A 3 6.70 -12.15 -3.10
N ALA A 4 6.25 -11.15 -3.87
CA ALA A 4 6.90 -9.84 -4.03
C ALA A 4 8.39 -9.97 -4.36
N SER A 5 8.77 -11.01 -5.11
CA SER A 5 10.16 -11.30 -5.47
C SER A 5 10.74 -10.23 -6.40
N CYS A 6 11.99 -9.86 -6.19
CA CYS A 6 12.68 -8.88 -7.04
C CYS A 6 14.17 -9.17 -7.14
N SER A 7 14.78 -8.70 -8.23
CA SER A 7 16.22 -8.60 -8.42
C SER A 7 16.71 -7.15 -8.51
N SER A 8 15.80 -6.18 -8.68
CA SER A 8 16.11 -4.75 -8.67
C SER A 8 14.93 -3.90 -8.21
N ASP A 9 15.22 -2.67 -7.74
CA ASP A 9 14.20 -1.71 -7.28
C ASP A 9 13.19 -1.34 -8.37
N ALA A 10 13.60 -1.38 -9.64
CA ALA A 10 12.73 -1.06 -10.78
C ALA A 10 11.52 -1.99 -10.91
N GLN A 11 11.59 -3.20 -10.33
CA GLN A 11 10.51 -4.18 -10.30
C GLN A 11 9.52 -3.95 -9.16
N CYS A 12 9.87 -3.10 -8.20
CA CYS A 12 9.06 -2.86 -7.02
C CYS A 12 8.11 -1.69 -7.24
N ARG A 13 6.88 -1.89 -6.76
CA ARG A 13 5.80 -0.90 -6.80
C ARG A 13 5.04 -0.92 -5.49
N THR A 14 4.36 0.18 -5.21
CA THR A 14 3.40 0.30 -4.11
C THR A 14 1.98 0.20 -4.67
N LEU A 15 1.07 -0.31 -3.84
CA LEU A 15 -0.35 -0.34 -4.12
C LEU A 15 -1.07 0.38 -2.97
N PRO A 16 -1.83 1.47 -3.24
CA PRO A 16 -2.71 2.03 -2.23
C PRO A 16 -3.80 1.03 -1.88
N VAL A 17 -4.03 0.81 -0.59
CA VAL A 17 -5.02 -0.15 -0.08
C VAL A 17 -5.98 0.51 0.91
N GLY A 18 -7.25 0.09 0.81
CA GLY A 18 -8.34 0.56 1.66
C GLY A 18 -8.67 2.04 1.49
N ALA A 19 -9.50 2.56 2.41
CA ALA A 19 -9.94 3.94 2.42
C ALA A 19 -10.05 4.51 3.84
N LYS A 20 -9.91 5.83 3.96
CA LYS A 20 -10.15 6.57 5.20
C LYS A 20 -11.36 7.49 5.06
N ALA A 21 -12.06 7.73 6.18
CA ALA A 21 -13.20 8.65 6.23
C ALA A 21 -12.87 10.07 5.75
N CYS A 22 -11.75 10.66 6.19
CA CYS A 22 -11.32 11.98 5.72
C CYS A 22 -10.62 11.96 4.34
N GLY A 23 -10.68 10.85 3.60
CA GLY A 23 -10.07 10.69 2.28
C GLY A 23 -8.69 10.03 2.28
N GLY A 24 -8.30 9.56 1.09
CA GLY A 24 -7.05 8.84 0.86
C GLY A 24 -7.10 7.35 1.24
N PRO A 25 -6.03 6.60 0.89
CA PRO A 25 -5.94 5.18 1.25
C PRO A 25 -5.68 5.01 2.75
N ALA A 26 -6.01 3.82 3.26
CA ALA A 26 -5.66 3.44 4.63
C ALA A 26 -4.17 3.12 4.78
N GLY A 27 -3.53 2.67 3.70
CA GLY A 27 -2.11 2.31 3.67
C GLY A 27 -1.59 2.04 2.27
N TYR A 28 -0.33 1.64 2.19
CA TYR A 28 0.34 1.21 0.97
C TYR A 28 1.01 -0.13 1.19
N TRP A 29 0.88 -1.04 0.23
CA TRP A 29 1.52 -2.35 0.26
C TRP A 29 2.56 -2.48 -0.85
N ALA A 30 3.72 -3.04 -0.50
CA ALA A 30 4.76 -3.38 -1.48
C ALA A 30 4.35 -4.60 -2.31
N TRP A 31 4.64 -4.56 -3.60
CA TRP A 31 4.46 -5.68 -4.53
C TRP A 31 5.51 -5.63 -5.65
N SER A 32 5.64 -6.72 -6.39
CA SER A 32 6.58 -6.83 -7.50
C SER A 32 5.83 -7.04 -8.81
N VAL A 33 6.26 -6.35 -9.86
CA VAL A 33 5.78 -6.60 -11.23
C VAL A 33 6.14 -8.00 -11.72
N VAL A 34 7.12 -8.66 -11.11
CA VAL A 34 7.50 -10.04 -11.43
C VAL A 34 6.44 -10.99 -10.90
N GLY A 35 5.77 -11.70 -11.81
CA GLY A 35 4.76 -12.70 -11.46
C GLY A 35 3.45 -12.13 -10.94
N THR A 36 3.19 -10.82 -11.12
CA THR A 36 1.96 -10.16 -10.71
C THR A 36 1.33 -9.45 -11.90
N ASP A 37 0.05 -9.71 -12.16
CA ASP A 37 -0.75 -8.93 -13.11
C ASP A 37 -1.06 -7.56 -12.51
N GLU A 38 -0.37 -6.54 -13.01
CA GLU A 38 -0.51 -5.16 -12.53
C GLU A 38 -1.93 -4.63 -12.71
N ALA A 39 -2.53 -4.84 -13.87
CA ALA A 39 -3.84 -4.31 -14.19
C ALA A 39 -4.89 -4.92 -13.25
N ARG A 40 -4.85 -6.25 -13.11
CA ARG A 40 -5.76 -6.97 -12.22
C ARG A 40 -5.57 -6.57 -10.76
N LEU A 41 -4.33 -6.40 -10.32
CA LEU A 41 -4.03 -6.01 -8.95
C LEU A 41 -4.55 -4.59 -8.63
N ARG A 42 -4.34 -3.64 -9.54
CA ARG A 42 -4.85 -2.27 -9.39
C ARG A 42 -6.37 -2.22 -9.34
N GLU A 43 -7.02 -2.98 -10.21
CA GLU A 43 -8.49 -3.10 -10.26
C GLU A 43 -9.03 -3.67 -8.93
N LEU A 44 -8.40 -4.71 -8.38
CA LEU A 44 -8.75 -5.29 -7.07
C LEU A 44 -8.58 -4.27 -5.93
N GLY A 45 -7.47 -3.53 -5.91
CA GLY A 45 -7.22 -2.50 -4.91
C GLY A 45 -8.26 -1.37 -4.95
N GLN A 46 -8.65 -0.94 -6.15
CA GLN A 46 -9.70 0.06 -6.35
C GLN A 46 -11.06 -0.45 -5.85
N ARG A 47 -11.46 -1.67 -6.23
CA ARG A 47 -12.73 -2.24 -5.75
C ARG A 47 -12.78 -2.36 -4.23
N GLN A 48 -11.67 -2.79 -3.61
CA GLN A 48 -11.57 -2.86 -2.16
C GLN A 48 -11.72 -1.47 -1.52
N ALA A 49 -11.05 -0.44 -2.06
CA ALA A 49 -11.14 0.91 -1.53
C ALA A 49 -12.57 1.47 -1.62
N GLU A 50 -13.26 1.24 -2.74
CA GLU A 50 -14.65 1.67 -2.92
C GLU A 50 -15.62 0.93 -1.98
N ALA A 51 -15.41 -0.37 -1.75
CA ALA A 51 -16.20 -1.12 -0.76
C ALA A 51 -16.04 -0.54 0.65
N GLN A 52 -14.80 -0.25 1.07
CA GLN A 52 -14.54 0.34 2.39
C GLN A 52 -15.10 1.76 2.52
N LYS A 53 -15.08 2.58 1.46
CA LYS A 53 -15.73 3.90 1.49
C LYS A 53 -17.22 3.78 1.80
N ARG A 54 -17.92 2.85 1.12
CA ARG A 54 -19.35 2.59 1.36
C ARG A 54 -19.62 2.14 2.80
N GLU A 55 -18.78 1.27 3.33
CA GLU A 55 -18.87 0.83 4.73
C GLU A 55 -18.67 1.99 5.72
N ILE A 56 -17.69 2.86 5.48
CA ILE A 56 -17.43 4.05 6.29
C ILE A 56 -18.62 5.02 6.25
N GLU A 57 -19.16 5.26 5.05
CA GLU A 57 -20.35 6.12 4.85
C GLU A 57 -21.57 5.55 5.59
N ALA A 58 -21.82 4.25 5.47
CA ALA A 58 -22.96 3.59 6.10
C ALA A 58 -22.86 3.53 7.64
N SER A 59 -21.64 3.42 8.18
CA SER A 59 -21.39 3.27 9.62
C SER A 59 -21.18 4.61 10.36
N GLY A 60 -20.95 5.71 9.64
CA GLY A 60 -20.59 7.00 10.24
C GLY A 60 -19.19 7.01 10.88
N LEU A 61 -18.33 6.04 10.54
CA LEU A 61 -16.97 5.96 11.06
C LEU A 61 -16.17 7.22 10.74
N ARG A 62 -15.31 7.63 11.68
CA ARG A 62 -14.40 8.76 11.55
C ARG A 62 -12.96 8.27 11.66
N SER A 63 -12.05 8.94 10.96
CA SER A 63 -10.61 8.66 11.07
C SER A 63 -9.90 9.84 11.74
N ASN A 64 -8.65 9.64 12.12
CA ASN A 64 -7.78 10.69 12.67
C ASN A 64 -7.38 11.81 11.69
N CYS A 65 -8.00 11.86 10.50
CA CYS A 65 -7.71 12.78 9.40
C CYS A 65 -6.22 12.95 9.03
N ARG A 66 -5.37 11.97 9.38
CA ARG A 66 -3.96 11.97 8.99
C ARG A 66 -3.83 11.48 7.54
N MET A 67 -3.22 12.30 6.69
CA MET A 67 -2.86 11.88 5.34
C MET A 67 -1.78 10.80 5.39
N VAL A 68 -2.01 9.71 4.65
CA VAL A 68 -1.03 8.64 4.45
C VAL A 68 -0.31 8.91 3.14
N THR A 69 0.99 9.13 3.21
CA THR A 69 1.84 9.31 2.03
C THR A 69 2.39 7.97 1.57
N ASP A 70 2.62 7.84 0.27
CA ASP A 70 3.33 6.69 -0.27
C ASP A 70 4.76 6.64 0.32
N PRO A 71 5.13 5.58 1.05
CA PRO A 71 6.45 5.47 1.67
C PRO A 71 7.56 5.08 0.68
N GLY A 72 7.20 4.80 -0.58
CA GLY A 72 8.10 4.17 -1.55
C GLY A 72 8.32 2.68 -1.25
N VAL A 73 9.18 2.08 -2.06
CA VAL A 73 9.48 0.64 -1.99
C VAL A 73 10.89 0.41 -2.53
N ALA A 74 11.59 -0.56 -1.95
CA ALA A 74 12.90 -1.02 -2.43
C ALA A 74 12.96 -2.54 -2.46
N CYS A 75 13.85 -3.07 -3.29
CA CYS A 75 14.17 -4.48 -3.33
C CYS A 75 15.19 -4.81 -2.24
N VAL A 76 14.72 -5.41 -1.14
CA VAL A 76 15.55 -5.76 0.01
C VAL A 76 15.55 -7.27 0.17
N ALA A 77 16.74 -7.88 0.13
CA ALA A 77 16.92 -9.33 0.24
C ALA A 77 16.03 -10.14 -0.73
N GLY A 78 15.95 -9.69 -1.98
CA GLY A 78 15.17 -10.35 -3.03
C GLY A 78 13.65 -10.18 -2.92
N ARG A 79 13.17 -9.27 -2.06
CA ARG A 79 11.75 -8.99 -1.87
C ARG A 79 11.47 -7.49 -1.85
N CYS A 80 10.39 -7.07 -2.50
CA CYS A 80 9.92 -5.69 -2.45
C CYS A 80 9.37 -5.40 -1.05
N GLN A 81 9.97 -4.41 -0.40
CA GLN A 81 9.65 -4.03 0.97
C GLN A 81 9.50 -2.51 1.06
N VAL A 82 8.54 -2.07 1.88
CA VAL A 82 8.47 -0.67 2.26
C VAL A 82 9.69 -0.37 3.13
N PRO A 83 10.48 0.68 2.84
CA PRO A 83 11.60 1.04 3.68
C PRO A 83 11.12 1.25 5.11
N ALA A 84 11.76 0.59 6.08
CA ALA A 84 11.47 0.89 7.47
C ALA A 84 11.75 2.38 7.70
N PRO A 85 10.91 3.10 8.48
CA PRO A 85 11.31 4.41 8.94
C PRO A 85 12.67 4.28 9.63
N PRO A 86 13.60 5.24 9.48
CA PRO A 86 14.88 5.18 10.17
C PRO A 86 14.59 4.95 11.65
N SER A 87 15.12 3.84 12.19
CA SER A 87 14.98 3.51 13.60
C SER A 87 15.50 4.70 14.39
N ARG A 88 14.64 5.32 15.21
CA ARG A 88 15.11 6.30 16.19
C ARG A 88 15.95 5.57 17.23
N GLY A 89 17.25 5.49 17.00
CA GLY A 89 18.31 5.06 17.91
C GLY A 89 19.63 5.35 17.21
N ALA A 90 20.59 6.09 17.77
CA ALA A 90 20.89 6.36 19.17
C ALA A 90 21.04 7.88 19.43
N GLN A 91 20.76 8.27 20.66
CA GLN A 91 21.29 9.49 21.28
C GLN A 91 22.77 9.27 21.60
#